data_AF-A0A2T7WZW6-F1
#
_entry.id   AF-A0A2T7WZW6-F1
#
_cell.length_a   1.000
_cell.length_b   1.000
_cell.length_c   1.000
_cell.angle_alpha   90.00
_cell.angle_beta   90.00
_cell.angle_gamma   90.00
#
_symmetry.space_group_name_H-M   'P 1'
#
loop_
_entity.id
_entity.type
_entity.pdbx_description
1 polymer ?
#
loop_
_entity_poly.entity_id
_entity_poly.type
_entity_poly.pdbx_seq_one_letter_code
_entity_poly.pdbx_strand_id
1 'polypeptide(L)'
;MRALREKIESMRISAAAEMTEVSTRVLAGSGNGVYDAMMDGTGRLLDLIERDHSDHAHVLWSAYVLWSEICDRWETSDGPDAVAAVAAAARETSTAWLAIDSTAEREVDAFFRERFPAGGA
;
A
#
# COMPACT_ATOMS: atom_id res chain seq x y z
N MET A 1 -6.58 10.43 -26.27
CA MET A 1 -5.55 10.98 -25.36
C MET A 1 -6.11 11.54 -24.06
N ARG A 2 -7.11 12.44 -24.08
CA ARG A 2 -7.70 13.03 -22.86
C ARG A 2 -8.31 12.00 -21.89
N ALA A 3 -9.19 11.12 -22.37
CA ALA A 3 -9.86 10.12 -21.54
C ALA A 3 -8.90 9.11 -20.87
N LEU A 4 -7.81 8.74 -21.55
CA LEU A 4 -6.78 7.86 -20.97
C LEU A 4 -6.06 8.54 -19.80
N ARG A 5 -5.69 9.81 -19.95
CA ARG A 5 -5.06 10.58 -18.89
C ARG A 5 -5.98 10.74 -17.67
N GLU A 6 -7.25 11.06 -17.90
CA GLU A 6 -8.26 11.17 -16.84
C GLU A 6 -8.43 9.83 -16.09
N LYS A 7 -8.39 8.70 -16.81
CA LYS A 7 -8.44 7.37 -16.21
C LYS A 7 -7.21 7.06 -15.37
N ILE A 8 -6.01 7.35 -15.87
CA ILE A 8 -4.74 7.15 -15.13
C ILE A 8 -4.75 7.96 -13.84
N GLU A 9 -5.17 9.22 -13.92
CA GLU A 9 -5.27 10.10 -12.76
C GLU A 9 -6.28 9.56 -11.74
N SER A 10 -7.45 9.12 -12.20
CA SER A 10 -8.46 8.52 -11.32
C SER A 10 -7.93 7.30 -10.57
N MET A 11 -7.20 6.40 -11.24
CA MET A 11 -6.62 5.22 -10.60
C MET A 11 -5.60 5.59 -9.53
N ARG A 12 -4.77 6.61 -9.80
CA ARG A 12 -3.79 7.10 -8.84
C ARG A 12 -4.44 7.71 -7.61
N ILE A 13 -5.51 8.48 -7.80
CA ILE A 13 -6.31 9.04 -6.71
C ILE A 13 -6.89 7.90 -5.85
N SER A 14 -7.48 6.87 -6.48
CA SER A 14 -8.00 5.70 -5.76
C SER A 14 -6.92 4.98 -4.96
N ALA A 15 -5.75 4.73 -5.57
CA ALA A 15 -4.62 4.11 -4.89
C ALA A 15 -4.16 4.93 -3.67
N ALA A 16 -4.01 6.24 -3.85
CA ALA A 16 -3.58 7.15 -2.79
C ALA A 16 -4.60 7.22 -1.64
N ALA A 17 -5.90 7.21 -1.96
CA ALA A 17 -6.97 7.17 -0.97
C ALA A 17 -6.91 5.88 -0.14
N GLU A 18 -6.79 4.72 -0.79
CA GLU A 18 -6.69 3.44 -0.09
C GLU A 18 -5.42 3.32 0.75
N MET A 19 -4.27 3.73 0.21
CA MET A 19 -3.01 3.78 0.96
C MET A 19 -3.13 4.64 2.23
N THR A 20 -3.83 5.77 2.13
CA THR A 20 -4.06 6.69 3.25
C THR A 20 -4.99 6.08 4.30
N GLU A 21 -6.08 5.45 3.86
CA GLU A 21 -7.05 4.78 4.73
C GLU A 21 -6.39 3.62 5.51
N VAL A 22 -5.70 2.72 4.81
CA VAL A 22 -4.98 1.60 5.42
C VAL A 22 -3.92 2.10 6.39
N SER A 23 -3.15 3.10 6.00
CA SER A 23 -2.12 3.69 6.86
C SER A 23 -2.69 4.28 8.15
N THR A 24 -3.82 4.98 8.06
CA THR A 24 -4.51 5.55 9.22
C THR A 24 -5.00 4.44 10.15
N ARG A 25 -5.60 3.37 9.60
CA ARG A 25 -6.09 2.22 10.36
C ARG A 25 -4.96 1.43 11.02
N VAL A 26 -3.83 1.23 10.34
CA VAL A 26 -2.63 0.59 10.88
C VAL A 26 -2.07 1.36 12.08
N LEU A 27 -1.99 2.69 11.99
CA LEU A 27 -1.51 3.53 13.09
C LEU A 27 -2.46 3.54 14.28
N ALA A 28 -3.78 3.50 14.04
CA ALA A 28 -4.78 3.42 15.09
C ALA A 28 -4.92 2.01 15.71
N GLY A 29 -4.50 0.97 14.98
CA GLY A 29 -4.66 -0.43 15.35
C GLY A 29 -3.70 -0.93 16.42
N SER A 30 -4.16 -1.93 17.17
CA SER A 30 -3.37 -2.66 18.18
C SER A 30 -3.51 -4.18 17.99
N GLY A 31 -2.42 -4.92 18.27
CA GLY A 31 -2.41 -6.38 18.10
C GLY A 31 -2.85 -6.81 16.69
N ASN A 32 -3.79 -7.75 16.62
CA ASN A 32 -4.33 -8.24 15.34
C ASN A 32 -5.06 -7.17 14.53
N GLY A 33 -5.55 -6.09 15.15
CA GLY A 33 -6.19 -5.00 14.44
C GLY A 33 -5.27 -4.27 13.44
N VAL A 34 -3.94 -4.41 13.59
CA VAL A 34 -2.97 -3.96 12.58
C VAL A 34 -3.02 -4.85 11.34
N TYR A 35 -3.00 -6.17 11.52
CA TYR A 35 -3.08 -7.14 10.43
C TYR A 35 -4.42 -7.04 9.70
N ASP A 36 -5.54 -6.94 10.44
CA ASP A 36 -6.87 -6.78 9.84
C ASP A 36 -6.95 -5.52 8.96
N ALA A 37 -6.33 -4.41 9.40
CA ALA A 37 -6.29 -3.18 8.62
C ALA A 37 -5.51 -3.34 7.29
N MET A 38 -4.37 -4.03 7.34
CA MET A 38 -3.56 -4.31 6.14
C MET A 38 -4.31 -5.25 5.20
N MET A 39 -4.86 -6.35 5.71
CA MET A 39 -5.61 -7.34 4.91
C MET A 39 -6.83 -6.74 4.22
N ASP A 40 -7.65 -5.99 4.97
CA ASP A 40 -8.79 -5.27 4.40
C ASP A 40 -8.34 -4.29 3.30
N GLY A 41 -7.22 -3.61 3.53
CA GLY A 41 -6.59 -2.70 2.58
C GLY A 41 -6.14 -3.36 1.29
N THR A 42 -5.36 -4.41 1.43
CA THR A 42 -4.88 -5.26 0.33
C THR A 42 -6.05 -5.78 -0.50
N GLY A 43 -7.12 -6.24 0.15
CA GLY A 43 -8.34 -6.70 -0.53
C GLY A 43 -9.01 -5.59 -1.35
N ARG A 44 -9.17 -4.39 -0.80
CA ARG A 44 -9.74 -3.25 -1.55
C ARG A 44 -8.86 -2.81 -2.73
N LEU A 45 -7.53 -2.86 -2.57
CA LEU A 45 -6.60 -2.57 -3.67
C LEU A 45 -6.70 -3.62 -4.78
N LEU A 46 -6.82 -4.91 -4.43
CA LEU A 46 -7.04 -5.98 -5.40
C LEU A 46 -8.37 -5.80 -6.14
N ASP A 47 -9.47 -5.50 -5.44
CA ASP A 47 -10.76 -5.20 -6.06
C ASP A 47 -10.67 -4.06 -7.08
N LEU A 48 -9.89 -3.00 -6.79
CA LEU A 48 -9.67 -1.88 -7.70
C LEU A 48 -8.88 -2.31 -8.95
N ILE A 49 -7.84 -3.13 -8.78
CA ILE A 49 -7.04 -3.71 -9.87
C ILE A 49 -7.90 -4.60 -10.76
N GLU A 50 -8.71 -5.48 -10.17
CA GLU A 50 -9.56 -6.42 -10.92
C GLU A 50 -10.67 -5.70 -11.70
N ARG A 51 -11.21 -4.61 -11.16
CA ARG A 51 -12.20 -3.79 -11.88
C ARG A 51 -11.57 -3.01 -13.03
N ASP A 52 -10.30 -2.63 -12.89
CA ASP A 52 -9.59 -1.83 -13.86
C ASP A 52 -8.40 -2.60 -14.45
N HIS A 53 -8.69 -3.48 -15.41
CA HIS A 53 -7.75 -4.30 -16.19
C HIS A 53 -6.80 -3.48 -17.11
N SER A 54 -6.31 -2.34 -16.63
CA SER A 54 -5.44 -1.43 -17.36
C SER A 54 -3.98 -1.71 -17.04
N ASP A 55 -3.16 -1.82 -18.09
CA ASP A 55 -1.69 -1.88 -17.99
C ASP A 55 -1.08 -0.63 -17.30
N HIS A 56 -1.89 0.42 -17.07
CA HIS A 56 -1.47 1.69 -16.47
C HIS A 56 -1.75 1.76 -14.96
N ALA A 57 -2.19 0.67 -14.33
CA ALA A 57 -2.50 0.60 -12.90
C ALA A 57 -1.25 0.43 -12.00
N HIS A 58 -0.08 0.90 -12.43
CA HIS A 58 1.20 0.62 -11.75
C HIS A 58 1.19 1.02 -10.26
N VAL A 59 0.63 2.19 -9.92
CA VAL A 59 0.55 2.65 -8.52
C VAL A 59 -0.37 1.76 -7.68
N LEU A 60 -1.49 1.29 -8.23
CA LEU A 60 -2.37 0.33 -7.55
C LEU A 60 -1.63 -0.99 -7.30
N TRP A 61 -0.93 -1.50 -8.31
CA TRP A 61 -0.11 -2.71 -8.18
C TRP A 61 1.00 -2.55 -7.15
N SER A 62 1.75 -1.44 -7.15
CA SER A 62 2.79 -1.19 -6.14
C SER A 62 2.21 -1.09 -4.72
N ALA A 63 1.06 -0.44 -4.56
CA ALA A 63 0.34 -0.39 -3.28
C ALA A 63 -0.09 -1.78 -2.81
N TYR A 64 -0.69 -2.56 -3.71
CA TYR A 64 -1.11 -3.94 -3.43
C TYR A 64 0.08 -4.81 -3.02
N VAL A 65 1.16 -4.83 -3.81
CA VAL A 65 2.36 -5.63 -3.52
C VAL A 65 2.94 -5.25 -2.17
N LEU A 66 3.05 -3.95 -1.87
CA LEU A 66 3.61 -3.47 -0.61
C LEU A 66 2.86 -4.03 0.60
N TRP A 67 1.53 -3.94 0.60
CA TRP A 67 0.72 -4.44 1.72
C TRP A 67 0.68 -5.96 1.77
N SER A 68 0.59 -6.63 0.62
CA SER A 68 0.67 -8.10 0.52
C SER A 68 1.98 -8.63 1.11
N GLU A 69 3.13 -8.05 0.77
CA GLU A 69 4.42 -8.47 1.32
C GLU A 69 4.54 -8.25 2.83
N ILE A 70 3.87 -7.23 3.37
CA ILE A 70 3.82 -7.04 4.83
C ILE A 70 2.90 -8.10 5.46
N CYS A 71 1.74 -8.40 4.87
CA CYS A 71 0.84 -9.46 5.32
C CYS A 71 1.50 -10.83 5.28
N ASP A 72 2.17 -11.19 4.19
CA ASP A 72 2.88 -12.47 4.03
C ASP A 72 3.96 -12.66 5.12
N ARG A 73 4.70 -11.59 5.43
CA ARG A 73 5.67 -11.60 6.54
C ARG A 73 5.00 -11.81 7.89
N TRP A 74 3.81 -11.24 8.10
CA TRP A 74 3.05 -11.47 9.33
C TRP A 74 2.60 -12.93 9.44
N GLU A 75 2.05 -13.51 8.39
CA GLU A 75 1.55 -14.89 8.38
C GLU A 75 2.66 -15.94 8.58
N THR A 76 3.87 -15.61 8.13
CA THR A 76 5.06 -16.47 8.26
C THR A 76 5.88 -16.18 9.51
N SER A 77 5.48 -15.20 10.34
CA SER A 77 6.19 -14.85 11.56
C SER A 77 6.10 -15.94 12.62
N ASP A 78 7.24 -16.33 13.18
CA ASP A 78 7.33 -17.31 14.26
C ASP A 78 7.39 -16.61 15.63
N GLY A 79 6.23 -16.53 16.28
CA GLY A 79 6.10 -16.00 17.64
C GLY A 79 5.86 -14.49 17.75
N PRO A 80 5.61 -14.01 18.99
CA PRO A 80 5.10 -12.66 19.24
C PRO A 80 6.09 -11.55 18.89
N ASP A 81 7.40 -11.79 19.05
CA ASP A 81 8.43 -10.78 18.75
C ASP A 81 8.57 -10.55 17.23
N ALA A 82 8.48 -11.62 16.43
CA ALA A 82 8.47 -11.53 14.98
C ALA A 82 7.22 -10.77 14.48
N VAL A 83 6.05 -11.10 15.03
CA VAL A 83 4.81 -10.37 14.76
C VAL A 83 4.93 -8.88 15.13
N ALA A 84 5.51 -8.57 16.29
CA ALA A 84 5.72 -7.20 16.72
C ALA A 84 6.66 -6.42 15.77
N ALA A 85 7.70 -7.07 15.23
CA ALA A 85 8.59 -6.47 14.24
C ALA A 85 7.88 -6.16 12.92
N VAL A 86 7.01 -7.06 12.44
CA VAL A 86 6.20 -6.79 11.24
C VAL A 86 5.20 -5.65 11.49
N ALA A 87 4.54 -5.63 12.65
CA ALA A 87 3.69 -4.51 13.06
C ALA A 87 4.45 -3.17 13.11
N ALA A 88 5.72 -3.17 13.54
CA ALA A 88 6.53 -1.97 13.55
C ALA A 88 6.85 -1.49 12.11
N ALA A 89 7.22 -2.41 11.21
CA ALA A 89 7.48 -2.10 9.80
C ALA A 89 6.22 -1.58 9.08
N ALA A 90 5.04 -2.13 9.39
CA ALA A 90 3.77 -1.63 8.89
C ALA A 90 3.54 -0.17 9.31
N ARG A 91 3.75 0.15 10.60
CA ARG A 91 3.58 1.51 11.13
C ARG A 91 4.60 2.50 10.58
N GLU A 92 5.85 2.07 10.39
CA GLU A 92 6.88 2.89 9.72
C GLU A 92 6.45 3.22 8.29
N THR A 93 5.98 2.21 7.55
CA THR A 93 5.46 2.39 6.19
C THR A 93 4.28 3.35 6.16
N SER A 94 3.31 3.19 7.07
CA SER A 94 2.16 4.10 7.21
C SER A 94 2.58 5.53 7.54
N THR A 95 3.53 5.70 8.45
CA THR A 95 4.04 7.02 8.86
C THR A 95 4.72 7.71 7.68
N ALA A 96 5.55 6.98 6.94
CA ALA A 96 6.23 7.51 5.77
C ALA A 96 5.24 7.87 4.64
N TRP A 97 4.20 7.08 4.42
CA TRP A 97 3.16 7.39 3.43
C TRP A 97 2.40 8.67 3.81
N LEU A 98 1.98 8.78 5.07
CA LEU A 98 1.23 9.96 5.54
C LEU A 98 2.08 11.24 5.65
N ALA A 99 3.41 11.12 5.53
CA ALA A 99 4.32 12.26 5.55
C ALA A 99 4.52 12.90 4.17
N ILE A 100 4.13 12.23 3.08
CA ILE A 100 4.28 12.75 1.72
C ILE A 100 3.00 13.43 1.21
N ASP A 101 3.12 14.31 0.21
CA ASP A 101 1.99 14.79 -0.56
C ASP A 101 1.55 13.71 -1.57
N SER A 102 0.52 12.95 -1.22
CA SER A 102 -0.01 11.87 -2.06
C SER A 102 -0.67 12.36 -3.36
N THR A 103 -0.87 13.67 -3.53
CA THR A 103 -1.35 14.27 -4.78
C THR A 103 -0.20 14.58 -5.76
N ALA A 104 1.04 14.64 -5.26
CA ALA A 104 2.23 14.89 -6.05
C ALA A 104 2.82 13.58 -6.60
N GLU A 105 2.77 13.39 -7.92
CA GLU A 105 3.33 12.21 -8.63
C GLU A 105 4.74 11.85 -8.20
N ARG A 106 5.62 12.86 -8.17
CA ARG A 106 7.03 12.68 -7.83
C ARG A 106 7.23 12.10 -6.42
N GLU A 107 6.35 12.41 -5.48
CA GLU A 107 6.49 11.97 -4.09
C GLU A 107 5.97 10.54 -3.93
N VAL A 108 4.84 10.23 -4.58
CA VAL A 108 4.31 8.86 -4.68
C VAL A 108 5.33 7.93 -5.35
N ASP A 109 5.91 8.34 -6.47
CA ASP A 109 6.94 7.56 -7.17
C ASP A 109 8.20 7.38 -6.34
N ALA A 110 8.63 8.41 -5.61
CA ALA A 110 9.79 8.33 -4.72
C ALA A 110 9.54 7.35 -3.57
N PHE A 111 8.35 7.42 -2.96
CA PHE A 111 7.94 6.52 -1.88
C PHE A 111 8.01 5.05 -2.31
N PHE A 112 7.45 4.71 -3.48
CA PHE A 112 7.46 3.33 -3.98
C PHE A 112 8.83 2.89 -4.46
N ARG A 113 9.63 3.77 -5.06
CA ARG A 113 11.00 3.44 -5.50
C ARG A 113 11.93 3.12 -4.34
N GLU A 114 11.78 3.80 -3.21
CA GLU A 114 12.53 3.51 -1.99
C GLU A 114 12.24 2.10 -1.44
N ARG A 115 10.99 1.64 -1.57
CA ARG A 115 10.52 0.35 -1.06
C ARG A 115 10.73 -0.80 -2.04
N PHE A 116 10.75 -0.49 -3.33
CA PHE A 116 11.05 -1.41 -4.42
C PHE A 116 12.29 -0.96 -5.21
N PRO A 117 13.49 -0.96 -4.60
CA PRO A 117 14.70 -0.66 -5.35
C PRO A 117 14.86 -1.72 -6.45
N ALA A 118 15.08 -1.29 -7.70
CA ALA A 118 15.13 -2.15 -8.88
C ALA A 118 15.96 -3.43 -8.61
N GLY A 119 15.28 -4.57 -8.57
CA GLY A 119 15.84 -5.88 -8.17
C GLY A 119 14.90 -6.79 -7.36
N GLY A 120 13.72 -6.30 -6.96
CA GLY A 120 12.66 -7.10 -6.31
C GLY A 120 11.57 -7.58 -7.27
N ALA A 121 11.97 -8.25 -8.37
CA ALA A 121 11.21 -9.21 -9.19
C ALA A 121 12.05 -9.57 -10.43
#